data_AF-A0A7U9L1M0-F1
#
_entry.id   AF-A0A7U9L1M0-F1
#
_cell.length_a   1.000
_cell.length_b   1.000
_cell.length_c   1.000
_cell.angle_alpha   90.00
_cell.angle_beta   90.00
_cell.angle_gamma   90.00
#
_symmetry.space_group_name_H-M   'P 1'
#
loop_
_entity.id
_entity.type
_entity.pdbx_description
1 polymer ?
#
loop_
_entity_poly.entity_id
_entity_poly.type
_entity_poly.pdbx_seq_one_letter_code
_entity_poly.pdbx_strand_id
1 'polypeptide(L)'
;MAFCGGHPCRLPLAAPPGADVGWGFPWWVWVLAGLYAAFALYAAWDTRRQRAKLPRAEQVAELKKELRTRAPNARGHVRITPGEFPGLTTAEAETVADEVGLARQTHGAKGLWLFYRKGTRPGSTEALDVRGGPRPEELRQSAAARQLAAWSRERDGFDPLDEATLKTAEDGVRRLRAKRDRLVVAATFALMVGAFTAIAVGAAWLNGSLPGGFTKGDDWSAYVLGHVLAAGGLLLGSHWIRRGRHAKRESRARHEPVIAAYRDVVQAREAESDRRNDTERG
;
A
#
# COMPACT_ATOMS: atom_id res chain seq x y z
N MET A 1 -15.37 66.22 24.02
CA MET A 1 -14.33 66.92 23.22
C MET A 1 -13.41 67.64 24.19
N ALA A 2 -12.19 67.15 24.39
CA ALA A 2 -11.19 67.84 25.19
C ALA A 2 -10.17 68.48 24.22
N PHE A 3 -10.08 69.80 24.27
CA PHE A 3 -9.13 70.61 23.51
C PHE A 3 -7.82 70.70 24.31
N CYS A 4 -6.72 70.21 23.74
CA CYS A 4 -5.37 70.60 24.15
C CYS A 4 -4.80 71.52 23.06
N GLY A 5 -4.25 72.65 23.48
CA GLY A 5 -3.86 73.76 22.60
C GLY A 5 -2.89 73.39 21.47
N GLY A 6 -3.26 73.79 20.26
CA GLY A 6 -2.35 74.44 19.31
C GLY A 6 -1.31 73.62 18.54
N HIS A 7 -0.95 72.40 18.93
CA HIS A 7 0.00 71.56 18.18
C HIS A 7 -0.37 70.07 18.21
N PRO A 8 -0.13 69.30 17.12
CA PRO A 8 -0.43 67.87 17.09
C PRO A 8 0.50 67.12 18.05
N CYS A 9 -0.02 66.75 19.22
CA CYS A 9 0.63 65.81 20.12
C CYS A 9 0.80 64.46 19.40
N ARG A 10 1.98 64.20 18.86
CA ARG A 10 2.44 62.84 18.58
C ARG A 10 2.64 62.14 19.93
N LEU A 11 1.64 61.41 20.38
CA LEU A 11 1.83 60.38 21.39
C LEU A 11 2.91 59.42 20.85
N PRO A 12 4.01 59.16 21.58
CA PRO A 12 4.85 58.02 21.25
C PRO A 12 3.97 56.80 21.48
N LEU A 13 3.58 56.14 20.38
CA LEU A 13 3.03 54.79 20.44
C LEU A 13 4.13 53.92 21.04
N ALA A 14 4.09 53.72 22.36
CA ALA A 14 4.92 52.75 23.02
C ALA A 14 4.60 51.40 22.37
N ALA A 15 5.60 50.79 21.74
CA ALA A 15 5.51 49.43 21.25
C ALA A 15 5.05 48.53 22.41
N PRO A 16 4.07 47.64 22.22
CA PRO A 16 3.65 46.74 23.29
C PRO A 16 4.85 45.88 23.70
N PRO A 17 5.15 45.77 25.00
CA PRO A 17 6.29 45.02 25.48
C PRO A 17 6.05 43.52 25.31
N GLY A 18 7.04 42.82 24.75
CA GLY A 18 7.24 41.39 24.96
C GLY A 18 6.27 40.46 24.24
N ALA A 19 6.25 40.49 22.89
CA ALA A 19 5.98 39.27 22.14
C ALA A 19 7.34 38.64 21.80
N ASP A 20 7.98 38.05 22.81
CA ASP A 20 9.04 37.09 22.56
C ASP A 20 8.43 35.98 21.71
N VAL A 21 8.73 35.98 20.42
CA VAL A 21 8.49 34.86 19.50
C VAL A 21 9.48 33.76 19.87
N GLY A 22 9.29 33.20 21.07
CA GLY A 22 10.00 32.03 21.54
C GLY A 22 9.54 30.83 20.73
N TRP A 23 10.33 30.44 19.73
CA TRP A 23 10.47 29.06 19.22
C TRP A 23 9.17 28.22 19.21
N GLY A 24 8.08 28.82 18.75
CA GLY A 24 6.72 28.31 18.91
C GLY A 24 6.36 27.23 17.90
N PHE A 25 7.18 26.18 17.78
CA PHE A 25 6.64 24.93 17.28
C PHE A 25 5.81 24.32 18.40
N PRO A 26 4.51 24.04 18.24
CA PRO A 26 3.68 23.60 19.36
C PRO A 26 4.20 22.26 19.87
N TRP A 27 4.82 22.26 21.05
CA TRP A 27 5.48 21.09 21.65
C TRP A 27 4.54 19.87 21.79
N TRP A 28 3.24 20.10 21.92
CA TRP A 28 2.21 19.05 21.96
C TRP A 28 2.08 18.29 20.64
N VAL A 29 2.46 18.87 19.49
CA VAL A 29 2.53 18.15 18.21
C VAL A 29 3.60 17.05 18.30
N TRP A 30 4.73 17.34 18.94
CA TRP A 30 5.77 16.34 19.19
C TRP A 30 5.34 15.28 20.20
N VAL A 31 4.52 15.64 21.18
CA VAL A 31 3.95 14.67 22.15
C VAL A 31 2.95 13.74 21.47
N LEU A 32 2.02 14.27 20.65
CA LEU A 32 1.07 13.44 19.89
C LEU A 32 1.77 12.58 18.85
N ALA A 33 2.75 13.12 18.12
CA ALA A 33 3.56 12.35 17.19
C ALA A 33 4.37 11.26 17.90
N GLY A 34 4.94 11.57 19.07
CA GLY A 34 5.66 10.63 19.93
C GLY A 34 4.77 9.50 20.45
N LEU A 35 3.56 9.82 20.94
CA LEU A 35 2.57 8.83 21.38
C LEU A 35 2.11 7.94 20.23
N TYR A 36 1.84 8.52 19.06
CA TYR A 36 1.47 7.75 17.87
C TYR A 36 2.60 6.81 17.44
N ALA A 37 3.84 7.31 17.43
CA ALA A 37 5.02 6.49 17.14
C ALA A 37 5.20 5.36 18.16
N ALA A 38 5.02 5.63 19.46
CA ALA A 38 5.08 4.64 20.52
C ALA A 38 4.00 3.56 20.37
N PHE A 39 2.75 3.94 20.08
CA PHE A 39 1.67 3.00 19.81
C PHE A 39 1.92 2.15 18.56
N ALA A 40 2.43 2.76 17.48
CA ALA A 40 2.79 2.03 16.27
C ALA A 40 3.92 1.02 16.53
N LEU A 41 4.94 1.42 17.30
CA LEU A 41 6.03 0.53 17.73
C LEU A 41 5.54 -0.60 18.63
N TYR A 42 4.63 -0.31 19.57
CA TYR A 42 4.03 -1.32 20.43
C TYR A 42 3.19 -2.32 19.64
N ALA A 43 2.34 -1.86 18.72
CA ALA A 43 1.55 -2.74 17.86
C ALA A 43 2.44 -3.61 16.95
N ALA A 44 3.51 -3.05 16.39
CA ALA A 44 4.49 -3.80 15.61
C ALA A 44 5.25 -4.83 16.46
N TRP A 45 5.57 -4.49 17.71
CA TRP A 45 6.20 -5.42 18.65
C TRP A 45 5.26 -6.55 19.08
N ASP A 46 4.01 -6.22 19.43
CA ASP A 46 3.01 -7.20 19.88
C ASP A 46 2.66 -8.18 18.75
N THR A 47 2.40 -7.68 17.54
CA THR A 47 2.16 -8.54 16.36
C THR A 47 3.36 -9.46 16.08
N ARG A 48 4.60 -8.97 16.21
CA ARG A 48 5.80 -9.80 16.08
C ARG A 48 5.87 -10.86 17.17
N ARG A 49 5.53 -10.52 18.41
CA ARG A 49 5.51 -11.45 19.55
C ARG A 49 4.45 -12.53 19.40
N GLN A 50 3.25 -12.17 18.93
CA GLN A 50 2.18 -13.12 18.65
C GLN A 50 2.58 -14.09 17.53
N ARG A 51 3.20 -13.60 16.45
CA ARG A 51 3.69 -14.44 15.34
C ARG A 51 4.85 -15.35 15.75
N ALA A 52 5.69 -14.92 16.69
CA ALA A 52 6.74 -15.77 17.25
C ALA A 52 6.19 -16.97 18.05
N LYS A 53 4.93 -16.92 18.52
CA LYS A 53 4.27 -18.03 19.20
C LYS A 53 3.63 -19.03 18.24
N LEU A 54 3.49 -18.69 16.95
CA LEU A 54 2.91 -19.61 15.97
C LEU A 54 3.86 -20.78 15.71
N PRO A 55 3.36 -22.03 15.67
CA PRO A 55 4.14 -23.20 15.30
C PRO A 55 4.84 -23.01 13.95
N ARG A 56 6.06 -23.54 13.82
CA ARG A 56 6.86 -23.44 12.57
C ARG A 56 6.11 -23.94 11.34
N ALA A 57 5.40 -25.06 11.44
CA ALA A 57 4.64 -25.63 10.33
C ALA A 57 3.54 -24.68 9.81
N GLU A 58 2.89 -23.95 10.73
CA GLU A 58 1.86 -22.98 10.38
C GLU A 58 2.47 -21.74 9.71
N GLN A 59 3.65 -21.31 10.14
CA GLN A 59 4.41 -20.24 9.47
C GLN A 59 4.83 -20.62 8.05
N VAL A 60 5.22 -21.88 7.81
CA VAL A 60 5.53 -22.39 6.45
C VAL A 60 4.28 -22.39 5.58
N ALA A 61 3.15 -22.88 6.09
CA ALA A 61 1.89 -22.91 5.35
C ALA A 61 1.42 -21.50 4.97
N GLU A 62 1.49 -20.55 5.91
CA GLU A 62 1.10 -19.16 5.64
C GLU A 62 2.10 -18.47 4.71
N LEU A 63 3.40 -18.76 4.79
CA LEU A 63 4.40 -18.29 3.82
C LEU A 63 4.11 -18.83 2.42
N LYS A 64 3.82 -20.13 2.28
CA LYS A 64 3.47 -20.76 1.00
C LYS A 64 2.21 -20.15 0.40
N LYS A 65 1.20 -19.87 1.24
CA LYS A 65 -0.02 -19.16 0.85
C LYS A 65 0.25 -17.71 0.44
N GLU A 66 1.06 -16.97 1.19
CA GLU A 66 1.46 -15.60 0.83
C GLU A 66 2.23 -15.58 -0.50
N LEU A 67 3.18 -16.49 -0.71
CA LEU A 67 3.92 -16.60 -1.98
C LEU A 67 3.00 -16.88 -3.17
N ARG A 68 1.93 -17.65 -2.98
CA ARG A 68 0.94 -17.98 -4.02
C ARG A 68 -0.07 -16.85 -4.26
N THR A 69 -0.48 -16.15 -3.22
CA THR A 69 -1.60 -15.18 -3.27
C THR A 69 -1.13 -13.74 -3.47
N ARG A 70 0.05 -13.39 -2.94
CA ARG A 70 0.56 -12.03 -2.92
C ARG A 70 0.99 -11.64 -4.33
N ALA A 71 0.44 -10.52 -4.76
CA ALA A 71 0.75 -9.92 -6.04
C ALA A 71 2.24 -9.50 -6.12
N PRO A 72 2.96 -9.90 -7.18
CA PRO A 72 4.33 -9.43 -7.39
C PRO A 72 4.36 -7.91 -7.63
N ASN A 73 5.45 -7.27 -7.22
CA ASN A 73 5.65 -5.82 -7.32
C ASN A 73 5.87 -5.38 -8.79
N ALA A 74 6.01 -4.07 -9.02
CA ALA A 74 6.30 -3.51 -10.35
C ALA A 74 7.69 -3.89 -10.93
N ARG A 75 8.44 -4.79 -10.29
CA ARG A 75 9.67 -5.40 -10.78
C ARG A 75 9.57 -6.92 -10.85
N GLY A 76 8.39 -7.49 -10.61
CA GLY A 76 8.18 -8.94 -10.64
C GLY A 76 8.46 -9.71 -9.35
N HIS A 77 8.76 -9.01 -8.25
CA HIS A 77 9.13 -9.67 -7.01
C HIS A 77 7.96 -9.74 -6.03
N VAL A 78 7.74 -10.91 -5.45
CA VAL A 78 6.96 -11.03 -4.21
C VAL A 78 7.87 -10.54 -3.08
N ARG A 79 7.46 -9.45 -2.42
CA ARG A 79 8.20 -8.89 -1.28
C ARG A 79 7.59 -9.42 0.00
N ILE A 80 8.40 -10.10 0.79
CA ILE A 80 8.03 -10.57 2.12
C ILE A 80 9.02 -9.96 3.11
N THR A 81 8.49 -9.44 4.22
CA THR A 81 9.32 -8.91 5.29
C THR A 81 9.67 -10.06 6.22
N PRO A 82 10.95 -10.35 6.51
CA PRO A 82 11.34 -11.46 7.39
C PRO A 82 10.70 -11.39 8.78
N GLY A 83 10.42 -10.16 9.27
CA GLY A 83 9.70 -9.94 10.51
C GLY A 83 8.25 -10.45 10.52
N GLU A 84 7.66 -10.74 9.36
CA GLU A 84 6.35 -11.40 9.26
C GLU A 84 6.43 -12.90 9.65
N PHE A 85 7.60 -13.52 9.51
CA PHE A 85 7.83 -14.95 9.74
C PHE A 85 9.06 -15.17 10.63
N PRO A 86 8.99 -14.78 11.92
CA PRO A 86 10.15 -14.75 12.80
C PRO A 86 10.74 -16.14 13.12
N GLY A 87 9.98 -17.23 12.92
CA GLY A 87 10.42 -18.60 13.16
C GLY A 87 11.11 -19.27 11.97
N LEU A 88 11.14 -18.60 10.81
CA LEU A 88 11.72 -19.10 9.58
C LEU A 88 13.06 -18.44 9.28
N THR A 89 14.03 -19.26 8.90
CA THR A 89 15.32 -18.81 8.39
C THR A 89 15.20 -18.42 6.92
N THR A 90 16.17 -17.64 6.43
CA THR A 90 16.25 -17.28 5.00
C THR A 90 16.38 -18.52 4.11
N ALA A 91 17.11 -19.55 4.56
CA ALA A 91 17.27 -20.80 3.81
C ALA A 91 15.96 -21.58 3.71
N GLU A 92 15.21 -21.70 4.81
CA GLU A 92 13.89 -22.36 4.80
C GLU A 92 12.91 -21.60 3.90
N ALA A 93 12.90 -20.27 3.95
CA ALA A 93 12.06 -19.48 3.06
C ALA A 93 12.43 -19.62 1.58
N GLU A 94 13.71 -19.85 1.28
CA GLU A 94 14.19 -20.14 -0.07
C GLU A 94 13.74 -21.53 -0.53
N THR A 95 13.83 -22.55 0.32
CA THR A 95 13.30 -23.90 0.03
C THR A 95 11.79 -23.87 -0.23
N VAL A 96 11.02 -23.17 0.62
CA VAL A 96 9.56 -23.01 0.44
C VAL A 96 9.24 -22.23 -0.84
N ALA A 97 10.03 -21.22 -1.18
CA ALA A 97 9.88 -20.52 -2.45
C ALA A 97 10.17 -21.43 -3.64
N ASP A 98 11.20 -22.27 -3.54
CA ASP A 98 11.61 -23.24 -4.56
C ASP A 98 10.49 -24.24 -4.86
N GLU A 99 9.79 -24.73 -3.82
CA GLU A 99 8.61 -25.59 -3.95
C GLU A 99 7.45 -24.93 -4.71
N VAL A 100 7.36 -23.61 -4.65
CA VAL A 100 6.31 -22.80 -5.32
C VAL A 100 6.80 -22.28 -6.68
N GLY A 101 7.99 -22.71 -7.14
CA GLY A 101 8.57 -22.31 -8.43
C GLY A 101 9.16 -20.89 -8.44
N LEU A 102 9.49 -20.35 -7.27
CA LEU A 102 10.09 -19.05 -7.08
C LEU A 102 11.55 -19.19 -6.64
N ALA A 103 12.43 -18.33 -7.15
CA ALA A 103 13.80 -18.18 -6.71
C ALA A 103 13.96 -16.90 -5.88
N ARG A 104 14.86 -16.93 -4.90
CA ARG A 104 15.15 -15.76 -4.07
C ARG A 104 16.18 -14.85 -4.76
N GLN A 105 15.95 -13.54 -4.71
CA GLN A 105 16.96 -12.55 -5.06
C GLN A 105 17.87 -12.33 -3.86
N THR A 106 19.15 -12.65 -4.03
CA THR A 106 20.17 -12.52 -2.99
C THR A 106 20.73 -11.10 -2.90
N HIS A 107 20.88 -10.41 -4.04
CA HIS A 107 21.48 -9.06 -4.11
C HIS A 107 20.44 -7.94 -4.08
N GLY A 108 20.73 -6.87 -3.34
CA GLY A 108 19.92 -5.63 -3.33
C GLY A 108 18.61 -5.72 -2.54
N ALA A 109 18.41 -6.78 -1.75
CA ALA A 109 17.14 -7.04 -1.08
C ALA A 109 16.89 -6.17 0.18
N LYS A 110 17.90 -5.43 0.67
CA LYS A 110 17.81 -4.48 1.79
C LYS A 110 17.08 -5.04 3.03
N GLY A 111 17.38 -6.28 3.42
CA GLY A 111 16.75 -6.94 4.58
C GLY A 111 15.33 -7.45 4.33
N LEU A 112 14.84 -7.42 3.09
CA LEU A 112 13.59 -8.06 2.67
C LEU A 112 13.90 -9.41 2.02
N TRP A 113 12.91 -10.31 2.04
CA TRP A 113 12.92 -11.46 1.15
C TRP A 113 12.21 -11.07 -0.15
N LEU A 114 12.97 -11.09 -1.24
CA LEU A 114 12.48 -10.81 -2.58
C LEU A 114 12.50 -12.12 -3.35
N PHE A 115 11.33 -12.58 -3.78
CA PHE A 115 11.21 -13.80 -4.57
C PHE A 115 10.74 -13.45 -5.97
N TYR A 116 11.37 -14.01 -6.99
CA TYR A 116 11.02 -13.87 -8.40
C TYR A 116 10.85 -15.25 -9.01
N ARG A 117 10.21 -15.33 -10.17
CA ARG A 117 9.93 -16.62 -10.80
C ARG A 117 11.19 -17.26 -11.39
N LYS A 118 11.40 -18.56 -11.15
CA LYS A 118 12.48 -19.31 -11.83
C LYS A 118 12.32 -19.22 -13.34
N GLY A 119 13.41 -18.93 -14.04
CA GLY A 119 13.39 -18.72 -15.50
C GLY A 119 13.00 -17.31 -15.94
N THR A 120 12.74 -16.37 -15.01
CA THR A 120 12.61 -14.94 -15.32
C THR A 120 13.85 -14.18 -14.87
N ARG A 121 14.31 -13.18 -15.64
CA ARG A 121 15.41 -12.31 -15.21
C ARG A 121 14.86 -11.21 -14.29
N PRO A 122 15.35 -11.08 -13.04
CA PRO A 122 14.90 -10.01 -12.15
C PRO A 122 15.16 -8.63 -12.79
N GLY A 123 14.11 -7.81 -12.88
CA GLY A 123 14.17 -6.49 -13.53
C GLY A 123 13.85 -6.47 -15.04
N SER A 124 13.54 -7.61 -15.65
CA SER A 124 13.00 -7.68 -17.02
C SER A 124 11.47 -7.50 -17.06
N THR A 125 10.93 -7.12 -18.21
CA THR A 125 9.47 -7.07 -18.45
C THR A 125 8.79 -8.44 -18.33
N GLU A 126 9.54 -9.54 -18.49
CA GLU A 126 9.10 -10.92 -18.26
C GLU A 126 8.97 -11.27 -16.77
N ALA A 127 9.72 -10.59 -15.89
CA ALA A 127 9.60 -10.79 -14.44
C ALA A 127 8.28 -10.26 -13.89
N LEU A 128 7.60 -9.36 -14.59
CA LEU A 128 6.35 -8.72 -14.18
C LEU A 128 5.10 -9.64 -14.22
N ASP A 129 5.29 -10.95 -14.30
CA ASP A 129 4.25 -11.97 -14.34
C ASP A 129 3.32 -11.84 -13.12
N VAL A 130 2.08 -11.42 -13.35
CA VAL A 130 1.08 -11.24 -12.27
C VAL A 130 0.32 -12.55 -12.00
N ARG A 131 0.39 -13.49 -12.94
CA ARG A 131 -0.36 -14.75 -12.96
C ARG A 131 0.22 -15.73 -11.94
N GLY A 132 1.56 -15.85 -11.94
CA GLY A 132 2.32 -16.80 -11.10
C GLY A 132 2.15 -18.25 -11.57
N GLY A 133 3.11 -19.14 -11.27
CA GLY A 133 3.09 -20.55 -11.73
C GLY A 133 3.83 -20.78 -13.06
N PRO A 134 3.84 -22.01 -13.63
CA PRO A 134 4.59 -22.41 -14.84
C PRO A 134 4.17 -21.71 -16.13
N ARG A 135 4.91 -21.85 -17.26
CA ARG A 135 4.56 -21.15 -18.51
C ARG A 135 3.34 -21.81 -19.17
N PRO A 136 2.51 -21.11 -19.94
CA PRO A 136 1.37 -21.74 -20.62
C PRO A 136 1.79 -22.94 -21.48
N GLU A 137 2.96 -22.89 -22.14
CA GLU A 137 3.51 -24.00 -22.92
C GLU A 137 3.79 -25.24 -22.07
N GLU A 138 4.31 -25.04 -20.85
CA GLU A 138 4.57 -26.12 -19.90
C GLU A 138 3.27 -26.66 -19.31
N LEU A 139 2.28 -25.80 -19.08
CA LEU A 139 0.95 -26.22 -18.62
C LEU A 139 0.23 -27.04 -19.69
N ARG A 140 0.40 -26.73 -20.98
CA ARG A 140 -0.18 -27.52 -22.08
C ARG A 140 0.35 -28.96 -22.14
N GLN A 141 1.49 -29.27 -21.51
CA GLN A 141 2.00 -30.63 -21.44
C GLN A 141 1.22 -31.52 -20.46
N SER A 142 0.55 -30.92 -19.47
CA SER A 142 -0.28 -31.64 -18.49
C SER A 142 -1.66 -31.96 -19.06
N ALA A 143 -2.15 -33.18 -18.86
CA ALA A 143 -3.48 -33.58 -19.28
C ALA A 143 -4.55 -32.88 -18.44
N ALA A 144 -4.33 -32.80 -17.11
CA ALA A 144 -5.24 -32.15 -16.18
C ALA A 144 -5.39 -30.65 -16.50
N ALA A 145 -4.28 -29.97 -16.79
CA ALA A 145 -4.27 -28.57 -17.17
C ALA A 145 -5.04 -28.30 -18.48
N ARG A 146 -4.85 -29.15 -19.51
CA ARG A 146 -5.58 -29.02 -20.78
C ARG A 146 -7.08 -29.23 -20.60
N GLN A 147 -7.48 -30.22 -19.81
CA GLN A 147 -8.90 -30.49 -19.54
C GLN A 147 -9.57 -29.31 -18.84
N LEU A 148 -8.91 -28.72 -17.84
CA LEU A 148 -9.45 -27.58 -17.12
C LEU A 148 -9.49 -26.30 -17.97
N ALA A 149 -8.48 -26.10 -18.83
CA ALA A 149 -8.47 -25.00 -19.79
C ALA A 149 -9.61 -25.14 -20.83
N ALA A 150 -9.88 -26.35 -21.32
CA ALA A 150 -11.01 -26.62 -22.21
C ALA A 150 -12.35 -26.33 -21.52
N TRP A 151 -12.51 -26.76 -20.26
CA TRP A 151 -13.71 -26.48 -19.48
C TRP A 151 -13.93 -24.98 -19.24
N SER A 152 -12.88 -24.22 -18.92
CA SER A 152 -12.98 -22.75 -18.76
C SER A 152 -13.31 -22.07 -20.09
N ARG A 153 -12.81 -22.59 -21.22
CA ARG A 153 -13.18 -22.09 -22.56
C ARG A 153 -14.66 -22.28 -22.85
N GLU A 154 -15.22 -23.43 -22.50
CA GLU A 154 -16.66 -23.71 -22.66
C GLU A 154 -17.53 -22.89 -21.71
N ARG A 155 -17.12 -22.75 -20.44
CA ARG A 155 -17.88 -22.05 -19.40
C ARG A 155 -17.83 -20.53 -19.53
N ASP A 156 -16.62 -19.99 -19.72
CA ASP A 156 -16.35 -18.55 -19.59
C ASP A 156 -16.05 -17.86 -20.93
N GLY A 157 -15.93 -18.64 -22.02
CA GLY A 157 -15.72 -18.12 -23.38
C GLY A 157 -14.32 -17.61 -23.67
N PHE A 158 -13.34 -17.86 -22.79
CA PHE A 158 -11.94 -17.52 -22.99
C PHE A 158 -11.02 -18.69 -22.68
N ASP A 159 -9.87 -18.77 -23.35
CA ASP A 159 -8.86 -19.78 -23.03
C ASP A 159 -7.89 -19.24 -21.96
N PRO A 160 -7.85 -19.82 -20.74
CA PRO A 160 -6.94 -19.36 -19.71
C PRO A 160 -5.48 -19.63 -20.05
N LEU A 161 -5.16 -20.47 -21.03
CA LEU A 161 -3.79 -20.71 -21.51
C LEU A 161 -3.44 -19.89 -22.76
N ASP A 162 -4.34 -19.06 -23.30
CA ASP A 162 -4.02 -18.20 -24.44
C ASP A 162 -3.14 -17.01 -24.01
N GLU A 163 -2.00 -16.85 -24.68
CA GLU A 163 -1.01 -15.84 -24.32
C GLU A 163 -1.54 -14.42 -24.54
N ALA A 164 -2.36 -14.19 -25.57
CA ALA A 164 -2.93 -12.88 -25.86
C ALA A 164 -3.96 -12.47 -24.80
N THR A 165 -4.84 -13.39 -24.42
CA THR A 165 -5.84 -13.22 -23.36
C THR A 165 -5.16 -12.95 -22.01
N LEU A 166 -4.15 -13.75 -21.66
CA LEU A 166 -3.42 -13.58 -20.40
C LEU A 166 -2.64 -12.25 -20.37
N LYS A 167 -1.93 -11.91 -21.44
CA LYS A 167 -1.20 -10.63 -21.53
C LYS A 167 -2.13 -9.43 -21.39
N THR A 168 -3.32 -9.50 -21.98
CA THR A 168 -4.34 -8.45 -21.84
C THR A 168 -4.81 -8.31 -20.40
N ALA A 169 -5.05 -9.42 -19.70
CA ALA A 169 -5.42 -9.41 -18.29
C ALA A 169 -4.29 -8.84 -17.41
N GLU A 170 -3.04 -9.20 -17.67
CA GLU A 170 -1.88 -8.67 -16.95
C GLU A 170 -1.69 -7.17 -17.17
N ASP A 171 -1.67 -6.72 -18.41
CA ASP A 171 -1.49 -5.31 -18.75
C ASP A 171 -2.63 -4.47 -18.18
N GLY A 172 -3.85 -5.02 -18.17
CA GLY A 172 -4.99 -4.48 -17.45
C GLY A 172 -4.65 -4.26 -15.98
N VAL A 173 -4.34 -5.33 -15.24
CA VAL A 173 -4.01 -5.27 -13.81
C VAL A 173 -2.83 -4.33 -13.52
N ARG A 174 -1.80 -4.30 -14.36
CA ARG A 174 -0.65 -3.39 -14.23
C ARG A 174 -1.06 -1.93 -14.36
N ARG A 175 -1.81 -1.58 -15.41
CA ARG A 175 -2.30 -0.20 -15.65
C ARG A 175 -3.10 0.31 -14.45
N LEU A 176 -3.88 -0.55 -13.81
CA LEU A 176 -4.66 -0.16 -12.64
C LEU A 176 -3.84 -0.03 -11.38
N ARG A 177 -2.84 -0.87 -11.16
CA ARG A 177 -1.91 -0.66 -10.04
C ARG A 177 -1.23 0.69 -10.18
N ALA A 178 -0.69 1.01 -11.36
CA ALA A 178 -0.08 2.31 -11.62
C ALA A 178 -1.08 3.47 -11.41
N LYS A 179 -2.32 3.35 -11.91
CA LYS A 179 -3.37 4.36 -11.73
C LYS A 179 -3.79 4.50 -10.26
N ARG A 180 -3.94 3.39 -9.55
CA ARG A 180 -4.29 3.36 -8.12
C ARG A 180 -3.18 3.97 -7.28
N ASP A 181 -1.93 3.62 -7.52
CA ASP A 181 -0.81 4.11 -6.73
C ASP A 181 -0.68 5.64 -6.90
N ARG A 182 -0.90 6.17 -8.11
CA ARG A 182 -1.03 7.63 -8.32
C ARG A 182 -2.20 8.24 -7.54
N LEU A 183 -3.38 7.62 -7.58
CA LEU A 183 -4.56 8.11 -6.85
C LEU A 183 -4.39 8.05 -5.33
N VAL A 184 -3.73 7.01 -4.82
CA VAL A 184 -3.44 6.85 -3.38
C VAL A 184 -2.41 7.88 -2.94
N VAL A 185 -1.32 8.06 -3.69
CA VAL A 185 -0.32 9.09 -3.39
C VAL A 185 -0.96 10.48 -3.37
N ALA A 186 -1.76 10.80 -4.39
CA ALA A 186 -2.49 12.06 -4.45
C ALA A 186 -3.46 12.23 -3.27
N ALA A 187 -4.20 11.17 -2.91
CA ALA A 187 -5.09 11.19 -1.77
C ALA A 187 -4.35 11.40 -0.44
N THR A 188 -3.20 10.74 -0.26
CA THR A 188 -2.37 10.91 0.93
C THR A 188 -1.89 12.35 1.06
N PHE A 189 -1.41 12.97 -0.02
CA PHE A 189 -1.02 14.40 -0.01
C PHE A 189 -2.20 15.31 0.33
N ALA A 190 -3.37 15.10 -0.27
CA ALA A 190 -4.56 15.90 0.03
C ALA A 190 -5.02 15.76 1.49
N LEU A 191 -4.98 14.55 2.05
CA LEU A 191 -5.30 14.29 3.45
C LEU A 191 -4.26 14.91 4.39
N MET A 192 -2.97 14.84 4.06
CA MET A 192 -1.92 15.47 4.86
C MET A 192 -2.08 16.98 4.91
N VAL A 193 -2.33 17.63 3.77
CA VAL A 193 -2.59 19.07 3.72
C VAL A 193 -3.84 19.40 4.54
N GLY A 194 -4.95 18.68 4.34
CA GLY A 194 -6.19 18.93 5.07
C GLY A 194 -6.06 18.76 6.58
N ALA A 195 -5.38 17.70 7.03
CA ALA A 195 -5.13 17.43 8.44
C ALA A 195 -4.17 18.46 9.05
N PHE A 196 -3.08 18.80 8.35
CA PHE A 196 -2.14 19.81 8.81
C PHE A 196 -2.80 21.17 8.95
N THR A 197 -3.61 21.60 7.98
CA THR A 197 -4.35 22.86 8.05
C THR A 197 -5.37 22.85 9.19
N ALA A 198 -6.12 21.75 9.38
CA ALA A 198 -7.04 21.64 10.52
C ALA A 198 -6.34 21.78 11.87
N ILE A 199 -5.20 21.09 12.03
CA ILE A 199 -4.38 21.13 13.24
C ILE A 199 -3.80 22.52 13.45
N ALA A 200 -3.25 23.15 12.41
CA ALA A 200 -2.64 24.48 12.49
C ALA A 200 -3.68 25.57 12.84
N VAL A 201 -4.88 25.50 12.26
CA VAL A 201 -5.96 26.44 12.56
C VAL A 201 -6.50 26.22 13.98
N GLY A 202 -6.70 24.96 14.39
CA GLY A 202 -7.11 24.62 15.76
C GLY A 202 -6.07 25.02 16.82
N ALA A 203 -4.79 24.85 16.51
CA ALA A 203 -3.66 25.28 17.33
C ALA A 203 -3.63 26.80 17.51
N ALA A 204 -3.75 27.54 16.41
CA ALA A 204 -3.73 28.99 16.41
C ALA A 204 -4.96 29.58 17.12
N TRP A 205 -6.11 28.88 17.04
CA TRP A 205 -7.30 29.18 17.83
C TRP A 205 -7.07 28.98 19.33
N LEU A 206 -6.50 27.84 19.75
CA LEU A 206 -6.24 27.54 21.18
C LEU A 206 -5.17 28.44 21.81
N ASN A 207 -4.12 28.80 21.07
CA ASN A 207 -3.01 29.62 21.57
C ASN A 207 -3.25 31.13 21.47
N GLY A 208 -4.40 31.58 20.94
CA GLY A 208 -4.68 33.01 20.73
C GLY A 208 -3.69 33.73 19.80
N SER A 209 -2.89 32.96 19.04
CA SER A 209 -1.78 33.46 18.20
C SER A 209 -2.23 33.89 16.80
N LEU A 210 -3.54 33.83 16.51
CA LEU A 210 -4.08 34.46 15.32
C LEU A 210 -3.94 35.99 15.48
N PRO A 211 -3.31 36.69 14.52
CA PRO A 211 -3.11 38.13 14.62
C PRO A 211 -4.48 38.78 14.86
N GLY A 212 -4.58 39.61 15.91
CA GLY A 212 -5.79 40.37 16.25
C GLY A 212 -6.71 39.79 17.33
N GLY A 213 -6.70 38.47 17.57
CA GLY A 213 -7.78 37.81 18.34
C GLY A 213 -9.16 38.10 17.74
N PHE A 214 -10.22 37.40 18.14
CA PHE A 214 -11.59 37.67 17.62
C PHE A 214 -12.17 39.04 18.06
N THR A 215 -11.33 40.01 18.41
CA THR A 215 -11.71 41.33 18.94
C THR A 215 -11.72 42.43 17.88
N LYS A 216 -11.15 42.19 16.69
CA LYS A 216 -11.25 43.08 15.52
C LYS A 216 -11.89 42.31 14.36
N GLY A 217 -12.97 42.86 13.80
CA GLY A 217 -13.92 42.16 12.92
C GLY A 217 -13.40 41.58 11.60
N ASP A 218 -12.11 41.64 11.29
CA ASP A 218 -11.56 41.31 9.96
C ASP A 218 -10.88 39.93 9.87
N ASP A 219 -10.54 39.28 11.00
CA ASP A 219 -9.73 38.04 11.03
C ASP A 219 -10.54 36.73 10.93
N TRP A 220 -11.87 36.79 10.86
CA TRP A 220 -12.73 35.62 10.66
C TRP A 220 -12.48 34.94 9.30
N SER A 221 -12.04 35.74 8.32
CA SER A 221 -11.73 35.31 6.96
C SER A 221 -10.61 34.25 6.91
N ALA A 222 -9.55 34.40 7.70
CA ALA A 222 -8.43 33.44 7.76
C ALA A 222 -8.83 32.12 8.43
N TYR A 223 -9.65 32.19 9.47
CA TYR A 223 -10.18 31.01 10.18
C TYR A 223 -11.12 30.19 9.29
N VAL A 224 -12.03 30.87 8.58
CA VAL A 224 -12.95 30.24 7.61
C VAL A 224 -12.17 29.66 6.44
N LEU A 225 -11.21 30.41 5.88
CA LEU A 225 -10.38 29.92 4.79
C LEU A 225 -9.60 28.65 5.18
N GLY A 226 -9.05 28.61 6.39
CA GLY A 226 -8.36 27.44 6.93
C GLY A 226 -9.26 26.20 7.03
N HIS A 227 -10.49 26.36 7.52
CA HIS A 227 -11.45 25.26 7.59
C HIS A 227 -11.95 24.81 6.21
N VAL A 228 -12.14 25.75 5.27
CA VAL A 228 -12.49 25.43 3.89
C VAL A 228 -11.37 24.63 3.21
N LEU A 229 -10.11 25.01 3.42
CA LEU A 229 -8.94 24.27 2.91
C LEU A 229 -8.82 22.89 3.56
N ALA A 230 -9.05 22.78 4.88
CA ALA A 230 -9.05 21.52 5.60
C ALA A 230 -10.14 20.55 5.09
N ALA A 231 -11.38 21.03 5.01
CA ALA A 231 -12.50 20.27 4.49
C ALA A 231 -12.29 19.88 3.02
N GLY A 232 -11.78 20.81 2.21
CA GLY A 232 -11.41 20.57 0.82
C GLY A 232 -10.40 19.43 0.66
N GLY A 233 -9.30 19.47 1.41
CA GLY A 233 -8.27 18.42 1.39
C GLY A 233 -8.80 17.05 1.82
N LEU A 234 -9.62 17.02 2.89
CA LEU A 234 -10.23 15.78 3.39
C LEU A 234 -11.25 15.17 2.41
N LEU A 235 -12.10 16.00 1.80
CA LEU A 235 -13.09 15.58 0.82
C LEU A 235 -12.44 15.11 -0.48
N LEU A 236 -11.43 15.83 -0.97
CA LEU A 236 -10.71 15.49 -2.19
C LEU A 236 -9.93 14.17 -2.03
N GLY A 237 -9.23 14.00 -0.90
CA GLY A 237 -8.53 12.76 -0.57
C GLY A 237 -9.49 11.58 -0.46
N SER A 238 -10.62 11.78 0.23
CA SER A 238 -11.68 10.76 0.34
C SER A 238 -12.30 10.40 -1.02
N HIS A 239 -12.53 11.39 -1.88
CA HIS A 239 -13.05 11.20 -3.24
C HIS A 239 -12.10 10.35 -4.09
N TRP A 240 -10.81 10.65 -4.09
CA TRP A 240 -9.81 9.88 -4.84
C TRP A 240 -9.66 8.44 -4.32
N ILE A 241 -9.76 8.22 -3.01
CA ILE A 241 -9.81 6.87 -2.43
C ILE A 241 -11.04 6.09 -2.91
N ARG A 242 -12.23 6.71 -2.90
CA ARG A 242 -13.47 6.07 -3.40
C ARG A 242 -13.37 5.76 -4.88
N ARG A 243 -12.87 6.69 -5.69
CA ARG A 243 -12.65 6.51 -7.13
C ARG A 243 -11.65 5.40 -7.42
N GLY A 244 -10.57 5.33 -6.64
CA GLY A 244 -9.59 4.23 -6.72
C GLY A 244 -10.21 2.88 -6.37
N ARG A 245 -11.08 2.82 -5.35
CA ARG A 245 -11.82 1.59 -4.99
C ARG A 245 -12.79 1.16 -6.09
N HIS A 246 -13.51 2.09 -6.71
CA HIS A 246 -14.42 1.79 -7.82
C HIS A 246 -13.68 1.24 -9.04
N ALA A 247 -12.61 1.93 -9.46
CA ALA A 247 -11.76 1.47 -10.57
C ALA A 247 -11.14 0.09 -10.30
N LYS A 248 -10.77 -0.19 -9.04
CA LYS A 248 -10.29 -1.53 -8.63
C LYS A 248 -11.37 -2.59 -8.78
N ARG A 249 -12.60 -2.32 -8.35
CA ARG A 249 -13.72 -3.27 -8.44
C ARG A 249 -14.06 -3.60 -9.89
N GLU A 250 -14.21 -2.57 -10.72
CA GLU A 250 -14.57 -2.72 -12.13
C GLU A 250 -13.52 -3.50 -12.91
N SER A 251 -12.23 -3.25 -12.65
CA SER A 251 -11.21 -4.06 -13.27
C SER A 251 -11.14 -5.48 -12.71
N ARG A 252 -11.25 -5.66 -11.39
CA ARG A 252 -11.19 -6.99 -10.82
C ARG A 252 -12.23 -7.87 -11.49
N ALA A 253 -13.44 -7.37 -11.66
CA ALA A 253 -14.49 -8.05 -12.43
C ALA A 253 -14.06 -8.45 -13.85
N ARG A 254 -13.24 -7.63 -14.54
CA ARG A 254 -12.80 -7.92 -15.92
C ARG A 254 -11.57 -8.81 -16.05
N HIS A 255 -10.61 -8.75 -15.12
CA HIS A 255 -9.29 -9.40 -15.28
C HIS A 255 -9.02 -10.48 -14.23
N GLU A 256 -9.70 -10.45 -13.08
CA GLU A 256 -9.57 -11.47 -12.04
C GLU A 256 -10.08 -12.85 -12.48
N PRO A 257 -11.16 -13.00 -13.30
CA PRO A 257 -11.60 -14.31 -13.77
C PRO A 257 -10.55 -15.03 -14.62
N VAL A 258 -9.87 -14.31 -15.52
CA VAL A 258 -8.81 -14.88 -16.37
C VAL A 258 -7.62 -15.36 -15.53
N ILE A 259 -7.18 -14.53 -14.57
CA ILE A 259 -6.06 -14.87 -13.69
C ILE A 259 -6.45 -16.00 -12.72
N ALA A 260 -7.70 -16.06 -12.26
CA ALA A 260 -8.20 -17.13 -11.41
C ALA A 260 -8.25 -18.46 -12.17
N ALA A 261 -8.84 -18.48 -13.36
CA ALA A 261 -8.89 -19.66 -14.22
C ALA A 261 -7.47 -20.18 -14.56
N TYR A 262 -6.53 -19.28 -14.82
CA TYR A 262 -5.12 -19.65 -14.98
C TYR A 262 -4.54 -20.34 -13.73
N ARG A 263 -4.80 -19.80 -12.54
CA ARG A 263 -4.34 -20.40 -11.27
C ARG A 263 -4.95 -21.77 -11.03
N ASP A 264 -6.22 -21.95 -11.37
CA ASP A 264 -6.88 -23.26 -11.25
C ASP A 264 -6.18 -24.29 -12.16
N VAL A 265 -5.79 -23.88 -13.38
CA VAL A 265 -5.04 -24.73 -14.32
C VAL A 265 -3.65 -25.09 -13.79
N VAL A 266 -2.97 -24.13 -13.15
CA VAL A 266 -1.69 -24.38 -12.46
C VAL A 266 -1.86 -25.40 -11.33
N GLN A 267 -2.88 -25.23 -10.48
CA GLN A 267 -3.15 -26.14 -9.36
C GLN A 267 -3.48 -27.56 -9.85
N ALA A 268 -4.22 -27.69 -10.95
CA ALA A 268 -4.52 -28.99 -11.55
C ALA A 268 -3.25 -29.73 -12.02
N ARG A 269 -2.29 -29.00 -12.61
CA ARG A 269 -0.99 -29.55 -13.02
C ARG A 269 -0.12 -29.95 -11.82
N GLU A 270 -0.12 -29.14 -10.77
CA GLU A 270 0.58 -29.47 -9.51
C GLU A 270 0.01 -30.77 -8.90
N ALA A 271 -1.31 -30.87 -8.79
CA ALA A 271 -1.97 -32.07 -8.26
C ALA A 271 -1.69 -33.34 -9.09
N GLU A 272 -1.58 -33.21 -10.42
CA GLU A 272 -1.19 -34.32 -11.30
C GLU A 272 0.26 -34.75 -11.05
N SER A 273 1.16 -33.78 -10.86
CA SER A 273 2.58 -34.03 -10.62
C SER A 273 2.81 -34.69 -9.24
N ASP A 274 2.09 -34.25 -8.21
CA ASP A 274 2.16 -34.82 -6.86
C ASP A 274 1.68 -36.28 -6.85
N ARG A 275 0.53 -36.58 -7.47
CA ARG A 275 0.03 -37.96 -7.60
C ARG A 275 1.00 -38.88 -8.32
N ARG A 276 1.64 -38.38 -9.37
CA ARG A 276 2.63 -39.17 -10.12
C ARG A 276 3.85 -39.49 -9.25
N ASN A 277 4.36 -38.51 -8.50
CA ASN A 277 5.48 -38.70 -7.59
C ASN A 277 5.16 -39.70 -6.46
N ASP A 278 3.93 -39.69 -5.94
CA ASP A 278 3.50 -40.66 -4.91
C ASP A 278 3.42 -42.09 -5.47
N THR A 279 3.03 -42.24 -6.74
CA THR A 279 2.97 -43.55 -7.42
C THR A 279 4.35 -44.10 -7.75
N GLU A 280 5.34 -43.24 -8.03
CA GLU A 280 6.72 -43.64 -8.32
C GLU A 280 7.55 -43.94 -7.04
N ARG A 281 7.05 -43.57 -5.84
CA ARG A 281 7.72 -43.79 -4.54
C ARG A 281 7.14 -44.95 -3.72
N GLY A 282 5.97 -45.46 -4.08
CA GLY A 282 5.34 -46.64 -3.48
C GLY A 282 5.77 -47.93 -4.15
#